data_AF-A0A0X3NPL0-F1
#
_entry.id   AF-A0A0X3NPL0-F1
#
_cell.length_a   1.000
_cell.length_b   1.000
_cell.length_c   1.000
_cell.angle_alpha   90.00
_cell.angle_beta   90.00
_cell.angle_gamma   90.00
#
_symmetry.space_group_name_H-M   'P 1'
#
loop_
_entity.id
_entity.type
_entity.pdbx_description
1 polymer ?
#
loop_
_entity_poly.entity_id
_entity_poly.type
_entity_poly.pdbx_seq_one_letter_code
_entity_poly.pdbx_strand_id
1 'polypeptide(L)'
;MAAKYRDLVMSGLLKASSDADEYIRAASLSNMAEFACLLRHSIQPVVYDICGVLEDHLKHDSSPCVRKSAAFLAARGLFQGAPGDPLPSFLPPDVLRDVHRLLSDQSRIEKDPSVLEQIEAALGQLHARTQSSIFLKPDSADSLVKKIHVIRPFEN
;
A
#
# COMPACT_ATOMS: atom_id res chain seq x y z
N MET A 1 -2.01 -4.82 -22.77
CA MET A 1 -0.81 -4.15 -23.33
C MET A 1 0.27 -3.94 -22.26
N ALA A 2 -0.06 -3.40 -21.07
CA ALA A 2 0.90 -3.19 -19.98
C ALA A 2 1.70 -4.45 -19.57
N ALA A 3 1.02 -5.60 -19.40
CA ALA A 3 1.71 -6.85 -19.03
C ALA A 3 2.77 -7.32 -20.03
N LYS A 4 2.60 -7.02 -21.33
CA LYS A 4 3.55 -7.40 -22.39
C LYS A 4 4.90 -6.68 -22.24
N TYR A 5 4.88 -5.46 -21.73
CA TYR A 5 6.06 -4.62 -21.57
C TYR A 5 6.48 -4.48 -20.11
N ARG A 6 5.90 -5.28 -19.20
CA ARG A 6 6.12 -5.16 -17.75
C ARG A 6 7.59 -5.16 -17.41
N ASP A 7 8.32 -6.18 -17.81
CA ASP A 7 9.70 -6.38 -17.37
C ASP A 7 10.62 -5.30 -17.97
N LEU A 8 10.38 -4.91 -19.23
CA LEU A 8 11.10 -3.83 -19.89
C LEU A 8 10.87 -2.47 -19.21
N VAL A 9 9.61 -2.11 -18.95
CA VAL A 9 9.27 -0.84 -18.30
C VAL A 9 9.75 -0.82 -16.86
N MET A 10 9.50 -1.90 -16.11
CA MET A 10 9.90 -2.00 -14.70
C MET A 10 11.42 -1.96 -14.55
N SER A 11 12.18 -2.69 -15.36
CA SER A 11 13.65 -2.64 -15.32
C SER A 11 14.20 -1.23 -15.59
N GLY A 12 13.60 -0.50 -16.54
CA GLY A 12 13.95 0.91 -16.79
C GLY A 12 13.66 1.83 -15.60
N LEU A 13 12.49 1.66 -14.98
CA LEU A 13 12.10 2.44 -13.79
C LEU A 13 12.95 2.10 -12.56
N LEU A 14 13.25 0.82 -12.32
CA LEU A 14 14.15 0.36 -11.26
C LEU A 14 15.57 0.92 -11.45
N LYS A 15 16.06 1.00 -12.69
CA LYS A 15 17.35 1.64 -12.95
C LYS A 15 17.32 3.14 -12.68
N ALA A 16 16.24 3.82 -13.10
CA ALA A 16 16.06 5.25 -12.89
C ALA A 16 15.82 5.64 -11.42
N SER A 17 15.35 4.71 -10.58
CA SER A 17 15.19 4.97 -9.15
C SER A 17 16.52 5.12 -8.42
N SER A 18 17.64 4.69 -9.02
CA SER A 18 19.00 4.91 -8.47
C SER A 18 19.72 6.10 -9.12
N ASP A 19 19.02 6.98 -9.85
CA ASP A 19 19.65 8.13 -10.49
C ASP A 19 20.23 9.12 -9.45
N ALA A 20 21.29 9.84 -9.83
CA ALA A 20 21.89 10.85 -8.99
C ALA A 20 20.93 12.03 -8.75
N ASP A 21 20.09 12.36 -9.72
CA ASP A 21 19.11 13.43 -9.65
C ASP A 21 17.84 12.98 -8.88
N GLU A 22 17.49 13.72 -7.84
CA GLU A 22 16.33 13.42 -6.99
C GLU A 22 14.99 13.49 -7.72
N TYR A 23 14.85 14.36 -8.73
CA TYR A 23 13.62 14.47 -9.50
C TYR A 23 13.45 13.29 -10.45
N ILE A 24 14.55 12.75 -10.98
CA ILE A 24 14.51 11.52 -11.77
C ILE A 24 14.09 10.34 -10.89
N ARG A 25 14.67 10.20 -9.70
CA ARG A 25 14.25 9.17 -8.73
C ARG A 25 12.77 9.31 -8.38
N ALA A 26 12.32 10.50 -7.96
CA ALA A 26 10.93 10.76 -7.61
C ALA A 26 9.95 10.47 -8.76
N ALA A 27 10.29 10.91 -9.98
CA ALA A 27 9.50 10.63 -11.17
C ALA A 27 9.44 9.13 -11.48
N SER A 28 10.55 8.41 -11.32
CA SER A 28 10.60 6.96 -11.55
C SER A 28 9.66 6.21 -10.60
N LEU A 29 9.64 6.56 -9.30
CA LEU A 29 8.76 5.95 -8.30
C LEU A 29 7.29 6.27 -8.58
N SER A 30 6.99 7.52 -8.94
CA SER A 30 5.62 7.94 -9.30
C SER A 30 5.12 7.21 -10.54
N ASN A 31 5.97 7.04 -11.55
CA ASN A 31 5.65 6.25 -12.74
C ASN A 31 5.49 4.76 -12.43
N MET A 32 6.31 4.23 -11.51
CA MET A 32 6.19 2.86 -11.02
C MET A 32 4.85 2.63 -10.32
N ALA A 33 4.34 3.65 -9.60
CA ALA A 33 3.05 3.60 -8.92
C ALA A 33 1.88 3.49 -9.92
N GLU A 34 1.87 4.35 -10.94
CA GLU A 34 0.85 4.30 -11.99
C GLU A 34 0.94 3.00 -12.81
N PHE A 35 2.16 2.53 -13.08
CA PHE A 35 2.33 1.29 -13.82
C PHE A 35 1.89 0.05 -13.00
N ALA A 36 2.23 -0.01 -11.72
CA ALA A 36 1.77 -1.04 -10.78
C ALA A 36 0.24 -1.08 -10.69
N CYS A 37 -0.39 0.09 -10.59
CA CYS A 37 -1.85 0.29 -10.67
C CYS A 37 -2.46 -0.35 -11.94
N LEU A 38 -1.82 -0.16 -13.10
CA LEU A 38 -2.29 -0.72 -14.38
C LEU A 38 -2.10 -2.24 -14.49
N LEU A 39 -1.08 -2.80 -13.84
CA LEU A 39 -0.76 -4.23 -13.94
C LEU A 39 -1.74 -5.12 -13.16
N ARG A 40 -2.25 -4.65 -12.01
CA ARG A 40 -3.10 -5.45 -11.11
C ARG A 40 -2.50 -6.84 -10.88
N HIS A 41 -3.20 -7.93 -11.23
CA HIS A 41 -2.70 -9.30 -11.11
C HIS A 41 -1.37 -9.56 -11.84
N SER A 42 -1.05 -8.79 -12.89
CA SER A 42 0.21 -8.95 -13.63
C SER A 42 1.44 -8.40 -12.88
N ILE A 43 1.25 -7.78 -11.72
CA ILE A 43 2.33 -7.22 -10.88
C ILE A 43 3.16 -8.29 -10.18
N GLN A 44 2.63 -9.51 -10.01
CA GLN A 44 3.23 -10.55 -9.18
C GLN A 44 4.72 -10.80 -9.47
N PRO A 45 5.20 -10.83 -10.73
CA PRO A 45 6.61 -11.12 -11.00
C PRO A 45 7.58 -10.01 -10.60
N VAL A 46 7.08 -8.80 -10.31
CA VAL A 46 7.90 -7.62 -9.97
C VAL A 46 7.53 -7.01 -8.62
N VAL A 47 6.59 -7.62 -7.88
CA VAL A 47 6.06 -7.03 -6.64
C VAL A 47 7.14 -6.88 -5.57
N TYR A 48 8.05 -7.84 -5.47
CA TYR A 48 9.14 -7.80 -4.50
C TYR A 48 10.21 -6.77 -4.86
N ASP A 49 10.49 -6.55 -6.15
CA ASP A 49 11.38 -5.47 -6.59
C ASP A 49 10.80 -4.10 -6.25
N ILE A 50 9.49 -3.93 -6.48
CA ILE A 50 8.75 -2.72 -6.10
C ILE A 50 8.84 -2.49 -4.59
N CYS A 51 8.65 -3.54 -3.78
CA CYS A 51 8.76 -3.45 -2.32
C CYS A 51 10.18 -3.09 -1.86
N GLY A 52 11.21 -3.65 -2.49
CA GLY A 52 12.60 -3.33 -2.16
C GLY A 52 12.94 -1.86 -2.43
N VAL A 53 12.53 -1.34 -3.59
CA VAL A 53 12.75 0.07 -3.94
C VAL A 53 11.91 1.01 -3.07
N LEU A 54 10.67 0.64 -2.77
CA LEU A 54 9.82 1.37 -1.84
C LEU A 54 10.46 1.47 -0.46
N GLU A 55 10.96 0.35 0.08
CA GLU A 55 11.63 0.31 1.38
C GLU A 55 12.90 1.15 1.40
N ASP A 56 13.76 0.99 0.39
CA ASP A 56 15.04 1.69 0.32
C ASP A 56 14.84 3.20 0.29
N HIS A 57 14.00 3.70 -0.62
CA HIS A 57 13.80 5.14 -0.75
C HIS A 57 13.04 5.71 0.44
N LEU A 58 12.00 5.03 0.95
CA LEU A 58 11.23 5.58 2.06
C LEU A 58 12.06 5.66 3.34
N LYS A 59 12.98 4.72 3.59
CA LYS A 59 13.85 4.72 4.77
C LYS A 59 15.08 5.61 4.64
N HIS A 60 15.71 5.61 3.47
CA HIS A 60 17.10 6.07 3.35
C HIS A 60 17.29 7.27 2.43
N ASP A 61 16.33 7.62 1.56
CA ASP A 61 16.53 8.74 0.64
C ASP A 61 16.56 10.07 1.40
N SER A 62 17.61 10.86 1.18
CA SER A 62 17.75 12.17 1.81
C SER A 62 16.68 13.15 1.35
N SER A 63 16.16 12.98 0.13
CA SER A 63 15.22 13.90 -0.48
C SER A 63 13.77 13.63 -0.05
N PRO A 64 13.06 14.62 0.53
CA PRO A 64 11.66 14.48 0.86
C PRO A 64 10.77 14.18 -0.35
N CYS A 65 11.08 14.72 -1.54
CA CYS A 65 10.25 14.48 -2.72
C CYS A 65 10.32 13.01 -3.18
N VAL A 66 11.47 12.36 -2.99
CA VAL A 66 11.65 10.94 -3.30
C VAL A 66 10.94 10.07 -2.26
N ARG A 67 11.09 10.36 -0.96
CA ARG A 67 10.35 9.65 0.11
C ARG A 67 8.83 9.79 -0.07
N LYS A 68 8.35 10.98 -0.42
CA LYS A 68 6.93 11.21 -0.77
C LYS A 68 6.50 10.31 -1.94
N SER A 69 7.31 10.24 -2.99
CA SER A 69 7.01 9.40 -4.16
C SER A 69 7.02 7.90 -3.83
N ALA A 70 7.87 7.46 -2.89
CA ALA A 70 7.86 6.08 -2.38
C ALA A 70 6.57 5.77 -1.58
N ALA A 71 6.13 6.70 -0.73
CA ALA A 71 4.84 6.56 -0.03
C ALA A 71 3.65 6.56 -1.03
N PHE A 72 3.72 7.37 -2.08
CA PHE A 72 2.74 7.36 -3.16
C PHE A 72 2.72 6.03 -3.93
N LEU A 73 3.87 5.41 -4.17
CA LEU A 73 3.99 4.06 -4.74
C LEU A 73 3.23 3.01 -3.91
N ALA A 74 3.30 3.09 -2.58
CA ALA A 74 2.50 2.22 -1.71
C ALA A 74 0.99 2.44 -1.92
N ALA A 75 0.52 3.69 -1.79
CA ALA A 75 -0.88 4.04 -1.91
C ALA A 75 -1.45 3.67 -3.31
N ARG A 76 -0.84 4.21 -4.35
CA ARG A 76 -1.34 4.10 -5.73
C ARG A 76 -0.98 2.78 -6.39
N GLY A 77 0.22 2.25 -6.16
CA GLY A 77 0.69 1.03 -6.82
C GLY A 77 0.18 -0.25 -6.17
N LEU A 78 0.13 -0.28 -4.83
CA LEU A 78 -0.19 -1.50 -4.08
C LEU A 78 -1.62 -1.47 -3.51
N PHE A 79 -2.06 -0.34 -2.95
CA PHE A 79 -3.31 -0.29 -2.18
C PHE A 79 -4.49 0.35 -2.91
N GLN A 80 -4.33 0.74 -4.18
CA GLN A 80 -5.41 1.35 -4.96
C GLN A 80 -6.69 0.49 -4.97
N GLY A 81 -7.80 1.15 -4.67
CA GLY A 81 -9.15 0.61 -4.72
C GLY A 81 -10.15 1.69 -4.31
N ALA A 82 -11.43 1.47 -4.60
CA ALA A 82 -12.50 2.29 -4.08
C ALA A 82 -12.75 1.98 -2.59
N PRO A 83 -13.30 2.92 -1.81
CA PRO A 83 -13.81 2.62 -0.47
C PRO A 83 -14.80 1.45 -0.52
N GLY A 84 -14.56 0.40 0.27
CA GLY A 84 -15.37 -0.82 0.24
C GLY A 84 -14.78 -1.97 -0.58
N ASP A 85 -13.74 -1.74 -1.38
CA ASP A 85 -13.03 -2.82 -2.07
C ASP A 85 -12.26 -3.67 -1.06
N PRO A 86 -12.28 -5.02 -1.20
CA PRO A 86 -11.48 -5.90 -0.36
C PRO A 86 -9.99 -5.66 -0.61
N LEU A 87 -9.14 -6.21 0.25
CA LEU A 87 -7.69 -6.20 0.06
C LEU A 87 -7.32 -6.81 -1.30
N PRO A 88 -6.26 -6.29 -1.95
CA PRO A 88 -5.87 -6.76 -3.26
C PRO A 88 -5.37 -8.21 -3.18
N SER A 89 -6.17 -9.16 -3.68
CA SER A 89 -5.86 -10.60 -3.63
C SER A 89 -4.62 -11.00 -4.44
N PHE A 90 -4.12 -10.11 -5.30
CA PHE A 90 -2.90 -10.31 -6.06
C PHE A 90 -1.63 -10.02 -5.26
N LEU A 91 -1.72 -9.33 -4.12
CA LEU A 91 -0.58 -9.08 -3.26
C LEU A 91 -0.38 -10.23 -2.27
N PRO A 92 0.84 -10.76 -2.14
CA PRO A 92 1.17 -11.73 -1.11
C PRO A 92 0.91 -11.20 0.31
N PRO A 93 0.43 -12.02 1.27
CA PRO A 93 0.13 -11.56 2.63
C PRO A 93 1.34 -11.00 3.40
N ASP A 94 2.53 -11.55 3.15
CA ASP A 94 3.82 -11.05 3.65
C ASP A 94 4.11 -9.65 3.14
N VAL A 95 3.91 -9.39 1.84
CA VAL A 95 4.06 -8.05 1.24
C VAL A 95 3.13 -7.04 1.91
N LEU A 96 1.85 -7.38 2.11
CA LEU A 96 0.89 -6.51 2.78
C LEU A 96 1.35 -6.17 4.21
N ARG A 97 1.76 -7.18 4.97
CA ARG A 97 2.25 -7.04 6.35
C ARG A 97 3.50 -6.16 6.41
N ASP A 98 4.46 -6.40 5.54
CA ASP A 98 5.77 -5.77 5.60
C ASP A 98 5.69 -4.30 5.14
N VAL A 99 4.90 -4.00 4.10
CA VAL A 99 4.63 -2.62 3.68
C VAL A 99 3.82 -1.86 4.74
N HIS A 100 2.82 -2.50 5.38
CA HIS A 100 2.10 -1.87 6.50
C HIS A 100 3.03 -1.49 7.65
N ARG A 101 3.90 -2.44 8.05
CA ARG A 101 4.88 -2.22 9.13
C ARG A 101 5.83 -1.09 8.76
N LEU A 102 6.36 -1.11 7.55
CA LEU A 102 7.24 -0.07 7.04
C LEU A 102 6.58 1.31 7.13
N LEU A 103 5.37 1.47 6.59
CA LEU A 103 4.65 2.75 6.64
C LEU A 103 4.36 3.19 8.09
N SER A 104 3.97 2.26 8.97
CA SER A 104 3.70 2.53 10.39
C SER A 104 4.94 2.95 11.17
N ASP A 105 6.10 2.37 10.85
CA ASP A 105 7.37 2.72 11.47
C ASP A 105 7.82 4.10 10.98
N GLN A 106 7.69 4.38 9.68
CA GLN A 106 8.07 5.67 9.08
C GLN A 106 7.15 6.82 9.49
N SER A 107 5.86 6.58 9.67
CA SER A 107 4.92 7.62 10.15
C SER A 107 5.26 8.16 11.54
N ARG A 108 6.03 7.41 12.34
CA ARG A 108 6.44 7.81 13.69
C ARG A 108 7.70 8.68 13.70
N ILE A 109 8.52 8.61 12.65
CA ILE A 109 9.84 9.24 12.62
C ILE A 109 10.01 10.29 11.51
N GLU A 110 9.16 10.25 10.48
CA GLU A 110 9.17 11.24 9.41
C GLU A 110 8.82 12.63 9.95
N LYS A 111 9.56 13.64 9.46
CA LYS A 111 9.45 15.02 9.91
C LYS A 111 8.89 15.93 8.83
N ASP A 112 9.03 15.55 7.57
CA ASP A 112 8.48 16.30 6.45
C ASP A 112 6.95 16.14 6.40
N PRO A 113 6.17 17.23 6.51
CA PRO A 113 4.71 17.15 6.53
C PRO A 113 4.12 16.56 5.25
N SER A 114 4.71 16.85 4.09
CA SER A 114 4.20 16.36 2.81
C SER A 114 4.48 14.88 2.60
N VAL A 115 5.58 14.36 3.14
CA VAL A 115 5.85 12.92 3.17
C VAL A 115 4.90 12.23 4.16
N LEU A 116 4.73 12.79 5.36
CA LEU A 116 3.86 12.24 6.39
C LEU A 116 2.41 12.13 5.90
N GLU A 117 1.88 13.18 5.28
CA GLU A 117 0.53 13.16 4.66
C GLU A 117 0.39 11.99 3.67
N GLN A 118 1.42 11.75 2.85
CA GLN A 118 1.39 10.68 1.86
C GLN A 118 1.48 9.28 2.48
N ILE A 119 2.24 9.13 3.58
CA ILE A 119 2.31 7.89 4.37
C ILE A 119 0.94 7.62 5.02
N GLU A 120 0.33 8.63 5.64
CA GLU A 120 -0.98 8.53 6.27
C GLU A 120 -2.08 8.20 5.24
N ALA A 121 -2.01 8.78 4.05
CA ALA A 121 -2.90 8.42 2.95
C ALA A 121 -2.77 6.95 2.56
N ALA A 122 -1.54 6.42 2.47
CA ALA A 122 -1.30 5.00 2.17
C ALA A 122 -1.84 4.07 3.27
N LEU A 123 -1.58 4.40 4.55
CA LEU A 123 -2.11 3.66 5.70
C LEU A 123 -3.64 3.71 5.75
N GLY A 124 -4.24 4.87 5.48
CA GLY A 124 -5.69 5.05 5.42
C GLY A 124 -6.34 4.19 4.34
N GLN A 125 -5.75 4.13 3.14
CA GLN A 125 -6.23 3.25 2.07
C GLN A 125 -6.16 1.78 2.47
N LEU A 126 -5.02 1.35 3.02
CA LEU A 126 -4.87 -0.02 3.48
C LEU A 126 -5.87 -0.37 4.59
N HIS A 127 -6.09 0.54 5.54
CA HIS A 127 -7.05 0.37 6.63
C HIS A 127 -8.48 0.22 6.11
N ALA A 128 -8.93 1.10 5.20
CA ALA A 128 -10.25 1.05 4.62
C ALA A 128 -10.53 -0.29 3.91
N ARG A 129 -9.54 -0.83 3.20
CA ARG A 129 -9.65 -2.13 2.51
C ARG A 129 -9.61 -3.31 3.47
N THR A 130 -8.81 -3.21 4.54
CA THR A 130 -8.75 -4.22 5.60
C THR A 130 -10.09 -4.35 6.30
N GLN A 131 -10.72 -3.22 6.68
CA GLN A 131 -12.06 -3.23 7.27
C GLN A 131 -13.08 -3.90 6.33
N SER A 132 -13.04 -3.58 5.04
CA SER A 132 -13.93 -4.15 4.03
C SER A 132 -13.74 -5.66 3.82
N SER A 133 -12.57 -6.19 4.19
CA SER A 133 -12.23 -7.62 4.04
C SER A 133 -12.54 -8.44 5.30
N ILE A 134 -12.37 -7.84 6.48
CA ILE A 134 -12.56 -8.51 7.77
C ILE A 134 -14.03 -8.44 8.21
N PHE A 135 -14.68 -7.29 8.02
CA PHE A 135 -16.08 -7.13 8.34
C PHE A 135 -16.91 -7.54 7.12
N LEU A 136 -17.49 -8.75 7.19
CA LEU A 136 -18.53 -9.16 6.26
C LEU A 136 -19.63 -8.09 6.26
N LYS A 137 -20.02 -7.62 5.07
CA LYS A 137 -21.28 -6.87 4.96
C LYS A 137 -22.39 -7.80 5.46
N PRO A 138 -23.27 -7.35 6.36
CA PRO A 138 -24.38 -8.18 6.82
C PRO A 138 -25.20 -8.66 5.62
N ASP A 139 -25.43 -9.98 5.51
CA ASP A 139 -26.16 -10.59 4.39
C ASP A 139 -27.61 -10.07 4.28
N SER A 140 -28.16 -9.55 5.39
CA SER A 140 -29.44 -8.83 5.46
C SER A 140 -29.49 -7.93 6.71
N ALA A 141 -30.42 -6.98 6.76
CA ALA A 141 -30.65 -6.16 7.97
C ALA A 141 -30.95 -7.02 9.21
N ASP A 142 -31.50 -8.23 9.01
CA ASP A 142 -31.81 -9.20 10.05
C ASP A 142 -30.58 -9.93 10.60
N SER A 143 -29.40 -9.83 9.97
CA SER A 143 -28.16 -10.44 10.48
C SER A 143 -27.47 -9.61 11.56
N LEU A 144 -27.92 -8.36 11.79
CA LEU A 144 -27.41 -7.45 12.82
C LEU A 144 -28.14 -7.61 14.16
N VAL A 145 -28.38 -8.85 14.62
CA VAL A 145 -28.99 -9.08 15.94
C VAL A 145 -27.91 -9.05 17.02
N LYS A 146 -27.88 -7.98 17.81
CA LYS A 146 -27.09 -7.90 19.03
C LYS A 146 -27.65 -8.89 20.07
N LYS A 147 -27.09 -10.10 20.17
CA LYS A 147 -27.45 -11.07 21.21
C LYS A 147 -26.50 -10.95 22.41
N ILE A 148 -26.99 -10.38 23.51
CA ILE A 148 -26.27 -10.38 24.79
C ILE A 148 -26.54 -11.71 25.48
N HIS A 149 -25.49 -12.50 25.71
CA HIS A 149 -25.58 -13.74 26.49
C HIS A 149 -25.07 -13.46 27.90
N VAL A 150 -25.95 -13.64 28.90
CA VAL A 150 -25.57 -13.54 30.32
C VAL A 150 -25.11 -14.91 30.77
N ILE A 151 -23.80 -15.07 30.94
CA ILE A 151 -23.15 -16.36 31.24
C ILE A 151 -23.40 -16.82 32.70
N ARG A 152 -23.87 -15.92 33.57
CA ARG A 152 -24.30 -16.24 34.94
C ARG A 152 -25.48 -15.35 35.35
N PRO A 153 -26.74 -15.79 35.15
CA PRO A 153 -27.86 -15.12 35.80
C PRO A 153 -27.68 -15.28 37.32
N PHE A 154 -27.92 -14.21 38.07
CA PHE A 154 -27.77 -14.17 39.52
C PHE A 154 -28.42 -15.41 40.16
N GLU A 155 -27.62 -16.23 40.85
CA GLU A 155 -28.14 -17.31 41.69
C GLU A 155 -28.80 -16.67 42.92
N ASN A 156 -30.09 -16.99 43.14
CA ASN A 156 -30.87 -16.56 44.31
C ASN A 156 -30.45 -17.32 45.56
#